data_AF-A0A440MT75-F1
#
_entry.id   AF-A0A440MT75-F1
#
_cell.length_a   1.000
_cell.length_b   1.000
_cell.length_c   1.000
_cell.angle_alpha   90.00
_cell.angle_beta   90.00
_cell.angle_gamma   90.00
#
_symmetry.space_group_name_H-M   'P 1'
#
loop_
_entity.id
_entity.type
_entity.pdbx_description
1 polymer ?
#
loop_
_entity_poly.entity_id
_entity_poly.type
_entity_poly.pdbx_seq_one_letter_code
_entity_poly.pdbx_strand_id
1 'polypeptide(L)'
;MAGFLAAMLVASAGRCWSKDTNKQISETALRTLSAQMYSGILSHECLYGRRYPQSRIENGFKRHFEEMKLQLIADGYTIVPGAEGRNAQWPFSEMAFDAKRRLGLPRQFGCLEAYWLDDNPAW
;
A
#
# COMPACT_ATOMS: atom_id res chain seq x y z
N MET A 1 -44.30 -40.51 -2.03
CA MET A 1 -43.25 -39.98 -2.91
C MET A 1 -43.61 -38.54 -3.22
N ALA A 2 -42.88 -37.60 -2.64
CA ALA A 2 -43.14 -36.17 -2.73
C ALA A 2 -42.12 -35.51 -3.66
N GLY A 3 -42.55 -34.44 -4.36
CA GLY A 3 -41.63 -33.46 -4.93
C GLY A 3 -41.79 -33.19 -6.42
N PHE A 4 -42.87 -32.53 -6.81
CA PHE A 4 -42.79 -31.57 -7.92
C PHE A 4 -42.16 -30.28 -7.37
N LEU A 5 -41.24 -29.68 -8.12
CA LEU A 5 -41.16 -28.24 -8.41
C LEU A 5 -39.93 -27.98 -9.30
N ALA A 6 -40.17 -27.77 -10.59
CA ALA A 6 -39.20 -27.22 -11.53
C ALA A 6 -39.15 -25.70 -11.36
N ALA A 7 -38.00 -25.15 -10.99
CA ALA A 7 -37.78 -23.71 -10.95
C ALA A 7 -37.15 -23.26 -12.29
N MET A 8 -37.91 -22.53 -13.10
CA MET A 8 -37.37 -21.78 -14.23
C MET A 8 -36.68 -20.52 -13.70
N LEU A 9 -35.37 -20.38 -13.94
CA LEU A 9 -34.66 -19.12 -13.79
C LEU A 9 -34.58 -18.42 -15.14
N VAL A 10 -35.56 -17.54 -15.40
CA VAL A 10 -35.40 -16.46 -16.37
C VAL A 10 -34.84 -15.27 -15.60
N ALA A 11 -33.56 -14.96 -15.81
CA ALA A 11 -32.99 -13.67 -15.44
C ALA A 11 -32.43 -13.02 -16.69
N SER A 12 -33.08 -11.92 -17.03
CA SER A 12 -32.83 -10.98 -18.12
C SER A 12 -31.35 -10.68 -18.37
N ALA A 13 -30.97 -10.62 -19.64
CA ALA A 13 -29.79 -9.89 -20.11
C ALA A 13 -29.99 -8.39 -19.81
N GLY A 14 -29.70 -8.00 -18.57
CA GLY A 14 -29.54 -6.62 -18.16
C GLY A 14 -28.29 -6.05 -18.83
N ARG A 15 -28.45 -4.91 -19.49
CA ARG A 15 -27.41 -4.11 -20.16
C ARG A 15 -26.08 -4.15 -19.39
N CYS A 16 -25.05 -4.73 -20.00
CA CYS A 16 -23.69 -4.55 -19.50
C CYS A 16 -23.16 -3.20 -19.99
N TRP A 17 -23.70 -2.12 -19.43
CA TRP A 17 -23.11 -0.79 -19.49
C TRP A 17 -22.45 -0.53 -18.15
N SER A 18 -21.13 -0.67 -18.13
CA SER A 18 -20.29 0.26 -17.39
C SER A 18 -18.99 0.43 -18.17
N LYS A 19 -19.09 1.23 -19.24
CA LYS A 19 -17.96 2.07 -19.64
C LYS A 19 -17.83 3.12 -18.52
N ASP A 20 -16.59 3.39 -18.12
CA ASP A 20 -16.19 4.43 -17.16
C ASP A 20 -16.34 4.10 -15.66
N THR A 21 -15.49 3.20 -15.16
CA THR A 21 -14.83 3.54 -13.90
C THR A 21 -13.61 4.39 -14.27
N ASN A 22 -13.72 5.71 -14.09
CA ASN A 22 -12.53 6.56 -14.12
C ASN A 22 -11.51 5.95 -13.14
N LYS A 23 -10.42 5.39 -13.66
CA LYS A 23 -9.33 4.85 -12.86
C LYS A 23 -8.71 6.03 -12.12
N GLN A 24 -9.21 6.34 -10.93
CA GLN A 24 -8.71 7.43 -10.09
C GLN A 24 -8.16 6.88 -8.79
N ILE A 25 -7.06 7.48 -8.34
CA ILE A 25 -6.48 7.22 -7.03
C ILE A 25 -6.03 8.55 -6.44
N SER A 26 -6.29 8.77 -5.15
CA SER A 26 -5.76 9.96 -4.48
C SER A 26 -4.28 9.81 -4.20
N GLU A 27 -3.52 10.90 -4.19
CA GLU A 27 -2.10 10.87 -3.86
C GLU A 27 -1.86 10.31 -2.45
N THR A 28 -2.73 10.61 -1.49
CA THR A 28 -2.67 10.05 -0.12
C THR A 28 -2.85 8.52 -0.13
N ALA A 29 -3.81 8.01 -0.91
CA ALA A 29 -4.01 6.56 -1.05
C ALA A 29 -2.81 5.91 -1.73
N LEU A 30 -2.27 6.53 -2.79
CA LEU A 30 -1.07 6.07 -3.47
C LEU A 30 0.15 6.04 -2.53
N ARG A 31 0.37 7.09 -1.74
CA ARG A 31 1.44 7.13 -0.73
C ARG A 31 1.30 6.00 0.29
N THR A 32 0.07 5.75 0.76
CA THR A 32 -0.21 4.68 1.72
C THR A 32 0.07 3.29 1.14
N LEU A 33 -0.36 3.03 -0.10
CA LEU A 33 -0.10 1.78 -0.81
C LEU A 33 1.40 1.58 -1.07
N SER A 34 2.07 2.62 -1.57
CA SER A 34 3.53 2.62 -1.77
C SER A 34 4.27 2.32 -0.47
N ALA A 35 3.84 2.93 0.65
CA ALA A 35 4.45 2.71 1.94
C ALA A 35 4.28 1.26 2.43
N GLN A 36 3.08 0.69 2.27
CA GLN A 36 2.80 -0.71 2.57
C GLN A 36 3.69 -1.67 1.77
N MET A 37 3.79 -1.46 0.47
CA MET A 37 4.55 -2.31 -0.43
C MET A 37 6.06 -2.23 -0.12
N TYR A 38 6.59 -1.02 0.00
CA TYR A 38 8.01 -0.83 0.28
C TYR A 38 8.43 -1.36 1.66
N SER A 39 7.61 -1.13 2.69
CA SER A 39 7.79 -1.74 4.01
C SER A 39 7.71 -3.27 3.97
N GLY A 40 6.89 -3.83 3.07
CA GLY A 40 6.85 -5.27 2.77
C GLY A 40 8.19 -5.81 2.26
N ILE A 41 8.78 -5.10 1.30
CA ILE A 41 10.12 -5.42 0.77
C ILE A 41 11.16 -5.39 1.88
N LEU A 42 11.17 -4.32 2.69
CA LEU A 42 12.15 -4.16 3.77
C LEU A 42 11.98 -5.19 4.89
N SER A 43 10.73 -5.57 5.20
CA SER A 43 10.46 -6.65 6.15
C SER A 43 11.00 -7.98 5.63
N HIS A 44 10.82 -8.27 4.34
CA HIS A 44 11.36 -9.48 3.71
C HIS A 44 12.89 -9.51 3.75
N GLU A 45 13.56 -8.41 3.41
CA GLU A 45 15.02 -8.29 3.49
C GLU A 45 15.54 -8.43 4.93
N CYS A 46 14.82 -7.89 5.91
CA CYS A 46 15.16 -8.04 7.33
C CYS A 46 15.11 -9.51 7.79
N LEU A 47 14.19 -10.32 7.27
CA LEU A 47 14.17 -11.76 7.55
C LEU A 47 15.43 -12.48 7.04
N TYR A 48 16.11 -11.94 6.02
CA TYR A 48 17.42 -12.40 5.55
C TYR A 48 18.60 -11.71 6.24
N GLY A 49 18.36 -10.97 7.32
CA GLY A 49 19.39 -10.26 8.08
C GLY A 49 19.87 -8.96 7.44
N ARG A 50 19.23 -8.46 6.38
CA ARG A 50 19.58 -7.18 5.77
C ARG A 50 18.79 -6.04 6.42
N ARG A 51 19.49 -5.06 6.95
CA ARG A 51 18.92 -3.81 7.47
C ARG A 51 19.63 -2.62 6.83
N TYR A 52 18.90 -1.53 6.66
CA TYR A 52 19.41 -0.34 5.97
C TYR A 52 19.33 0.89 6.88
N PRO A 53 20.25 1.85 6.75
CA PRO A 53 20.12 3.15 7.44
C PRO A 53 18.81 3.85 7.05
N GLN A 54 18.21 4.59 7.99
CA GLN A 54 16.96 5.31 7.79
C GLN A 54 17.02 6.22 6.55
N SER A 55 18.09 7.00 6.38
CA SER A 55 18.32 7.85 5.21
C SER A 55 18.27 7.10 3.88
N ARG A 56 18.78 5.87 3.82
CA ARG A 56 18.72 5.02 2.61
C ARG A 56 17.30 4.52 2.35
N ILE A 57 16.56 4.19 3.41
CA ILE A 57 15.17 3.78 3.32
C ILE A 57 14.29 4.93 2.83
N GLU A 58 14.46 6.14 3.36
CA GLU A 58 13.69 7.31 2.93
C GLU A 58 13.97 7.67 1.47
N ASN A 59 15.23 7.64 1.04
CA ASN A 59 15.59 7.88 -0.36
C ASN A 59 15.07 6.77 -1.29
N GLY A 60 15.15 5.51 -0.86
CA GLY A 60 14.60 4.39 -1.61
C GLY A 60 13.07 4.44 -1.71
N PHE A 61 12.39 4.87 -0.65
CA PHE A 61 10.94 5.09 -0.65
C PHE A 61 10.53 6.19 -1.63
N LYS A 62 11.22 7.35 -1.64
CA LYS A 62 10.97 8.42 -2.60
C LYS A 62 11.03 7.90 -4.03
N ARG A 63 12.09 7.14 -4.36
CA ARG A 63 12.22 6.51 -5.67
C ARG A 63 11.07 5.53 -5.96
N HIS A 64 10.79 4.62 -5.03
CA HIS A 64 9.71 3.64 -5.17
C HIS A 64 8.34 4.28 -5.41
N PHE A 65 8.04 5.36 -4.68
CA PHE A 65 6.80 6.12 -4.85
C PHE A 65 6.69 6.76 -6.24
N GLU A 66 7.75 7.40 -6.74
CA GLU A 66 7.74 7.99 -8.08
C GLU A 66 7.63 6.91 -9.17
N GLU A 67 8.29 5.76 -9.02
CA GLU A 67 8.17 4.64 -9.95
C GLU A 67 6.75 4.07 -9.98
N MET A 68 6.12 3.85 -8.82
CA MET A 68 4.74 3.37 -8.73
C MET A 68 3.76 4.38 -9.33
N LYS A 69 4.01 5.67 -9.11
CA LYS A 69 3.23 6.77 -9.71
C LYS A 69 3.26 6.69 -11.24
N LEU A 70 4.44 6.53 -11.83
CA LEU A 70 4.62 6.41 -13.28
C LEU A 70 3.93 5.16 -13.84
N GLN A 71 4.02 4.03 -13.13
CA GLN A 71 3.35 2.78 -13.52
C GLN A 71 1.82 2.94 -13.56
N LEU A 72 1.24 3.56 -12.53
CA LEU A 72 -0.20 3.80 -12.50
C LEU A 72 -0.66 4.75 -13.61
N ILE A 73 0.12 5.79 -13.91
CA ILE A 73 -0.16 6.69 -15.04
C ILE A 73 -0.13 5.90 -16.36
N ALA A 74 0.86 5.02 -16.55
CA ALA A 74 0.96 4.16 -17.72
C ALA A 74 -0.23 3.18 -17.84
N ASP A 75 -0.75 2.69 -16.70
CA ASP A 75 -1.93 1.82 -16.63
C ASP A 75 -3.28 2.57 -16.81
N GLY A 76 -3.21 3.89 -17.03
CA GLY A 76 -4.35 4.75 -17.30
C GLY A 76 -5.04 5.31 -16.05
N TYR A 77 -4.38 5.33 -14.89
CA TYR A 77 -4.89 5.98 -13.70
C TYR A 77 -4.65 7.49 -13.72
N THR A 78 -5.68 8.26 -13.34
CA THR A 78 -5.57 9.66 -12.99
C THR A 78 -5.29 9.79 -11.50
N ILE A 79 -4.19 10.43 -11.13
CA ILE A 79 -3.87 10.70 -9.73
C ILE A 79 -4.47 12.04 -9.34
N VAL A 80 -5.34 12.04 -8.34
CA VAL A 80 -5.98 13.26 -7.82
C VAL A 80 -5.32 13.68 -6.50
N PRO A 81 -5.28 14.99 -6.18
CA PRO A 81 -4.84 15.44 -4.86
C PRO A 81 -5.66 14.79 -3.74
N GLY A 82 -5.02 14.45 -2.62
CA GLY A 82 -5.73 13.99 -1.42
C GLY A 82 -6.63 15.08 -0.83
N ALA A 83 -7.74 14.66 -0.19
CA ALA A 83 -8.62 15.56 0.58
C ALA A 83 -7.92 16.12 1.84
N GLU A 84 -6.92 15.39 2.31
CA GLU A 84 -5.95 15.84 3.28
C GLU A 84 -5.09 16.92 2.61
N GLY A 85 -5.35 18.19 2.93
CA GLY A 85 -4.57 19.32 2.43
C GLY A 85 -3.07 19.12 2.67
N ARG A 86 -2.24 19.97 2.04
CA ARG A 86 -0.75 19.93 2.03
C ARG A 86 -0.06 19.77 3.41
N ASN A 87 -0.82 19.76 4.51
CA ASN A 87 -0.41 19.76 5.90
C ASN A 87 -0.89 18.52 6.70
N ALA A 88 -1.34 17.42 6.06
CA ALA A 88 -1.44 16.13 6.77
C ALA A 88 -0.04 15.60 7.06
N GLN A 89 0.63 16.28 7.98
CA GLN A 89 1.95 15.95 8.45
C GLN A 89 1.78 14.76 9.39
N TRP A 90 1.90 13.57 8.82
CA TRP A 90 2.04 12.35 9.60
C TRP A 90 3.12 12.61 10.66
N PRO A 91 2.87 12.35 11.95
CA PRO A 91 3.87 12.59 13.00
C PRO A 91 5.12 11.70 12.85
N PHE A 92 5.09 10.79 11.87
CA PHE A 92 6.12 9.83 11.52
C PHE A 92 6.37 9.91 10.00
N SER A 93 7.56 9.50 9.56
CA SER A 93 7.77 9.21 8.12
C SER A 93 6.75 8.17 7.65
N GLU A 94 6.38 8.17 6.37
CA GLU A 94 5.41 7.21 5.82
C GLU A 94 5.81 5.75 6.11
N MET A 95 7.12 5.52 6.21
CA MET A 95 7.75 4.27 6.64
C MET A 95 7.48 3.95 8.11
N ALA A 96 7.72 4.90 9.00
CA ALA A 96 7.45 4.72 10.43
C ALA A 96 5.94 4.62 10.73
N PHE A 97 5.08 5.27 9.93
CA PHE A 97 3.64 5.06 9.98
C PHE A 97 3.25 3.61 9.63
N ASP A 98 3.78 3.04 8.54
CA ASP A 98 3.50 1.65 8.16
C ASP A 98 4.08 0.64 9.17
N ALA A 99 5.31 0.85 9.63
CA ALA A 99 5.93 0.03 10.67
C ALA A 99 5.08 -0.02 11.95
N LYS A 100 4.61 1.14 12.43
CA LYS A 100 3.71 1.22 13.58
C LYS A 100 2.39 0.46 13.35
N ARG A 101 1.82 0.54 12.14
CA ARG A 101 0.62 -0.22 11.77
C ARG A 101 0.83 -1.74 11.88
N ARG A 102 2.04 -2.23 11.59
CA ARG A 102 2.40 -3.66 11.67
C ARG A 102 2.60 -4.17 13.09
N LEU A 103 2.74 -3.32 14.11
CA LEU A 103 2.85 -3.77 15.51
C LEU A 103 1.63 -4.55 15.99
N GLY A 104 0.48 -4.42 15.32
CA GLY A 104 -0.71 -5.24 15.57
C GLY A 104 -0.67 -6.67 14.97
N LEU A 105 0.38 -7.02 14.21
CA LEU A 105 0.55 -8.33 13.60
C LEU A 105 1.34 -9.27 14.52
N PRO A 106 1.12 -10.60 14.44
CA PRO A 106 1.83 -11.58 15.27
C PRO A 106 3.35 -11.46 15.10
N ARG A 107 4.09 -11.60 16.23
CA ARG A 107 5.55 -11.43 16.29
C ARG A 107 6.28 -12.35 15.31
N GLN A 108 6.76 -11.77 14.21
CA GLN A 108 7.83 -12.34 13.39
C GLN A 108 9.13 -11.69 13.88
N PHE A 109 10.06 -12.52 14.38
CA PHE A 109 11.25 -12.10 15.12
C PHE A 109 11.98 -10.88 14.50
N GLY A 110 12.27 -9.87 15.33
CA GLY A 110 13.31 -8.85 15.08
C GLY A 110 13.10 -7.84 13.94
N CYS A 111 12.00 -7.91 13.20
CA CYS A 111 11.76 -7.08 12.00
C CYS A 111 10.47 -6.24 12.03
N LEU A 112 9.79 -6.18 13.18
CA LEU A 112 8.52 -5.47 13.36
C LEU A 112 8.65 -4.03 13.86
N GLU A 113 9.68 -3.72 14.67
CA GLU A 113 9.81 -2.40 15.30
C GLU A 113 10.62 -1.41 14.46
N ALA A 114 11.71 -1.87 13.83
CA ALA A 114 12.48 -1.09 12.89
C ALA A 114 13.18 -2.03 11.91
N TYR A 115 12.74 -2.05 10.65
CA TYR A 115 13.50 -2.64 9.55
C TYR A 115 14.69 -1.75 9.13
N TRP A 116 14.89 -0.63 9.82
CA TRP A 116 16.00 0.31 9.63
C TRP A 116 16.97 0.33 10.81
N LEU A 117 18.19 0.77 10.53
CA LEU A 117 19.16 1.18 11.53
C LEU A 117 19.03 2.69 11.71
N ASP A 118 19.13 3.18 12.94
CA ASP A 118 19.23 4.61 13.20
C ASP A 118 20.49 5.16 12.50
N ASP A 119 20.36 6.30 11.81
CA ASP A 119 21.47 6.92 11.10
C ASP A 119 22.59 7.41 12.06
N ASN A 120 22.28 7.52 13.35
CA ASN A 120 23.23 7.87 14.39
C ASN A 120 23.27 6.75 15.43
N PRO A 121 24.12 5.72 15.25
CA PRO A 121 24.35 4.76 16.30
C PRO A 121 25.22 5.48 17.33
N ALA A 122 24.61 6.05 18.36
CA ALA A 122 25.36 6.67 19.44
C ALA A 122 26.21 5.58 20.14
N TRP A 123 27.45 5.42 19.70
CA TRP A 123 28.56 4.78 20.39
C TRP A 123 29.84 5.55 20.07
#